data_AF-A0AAV9M3R1-F1
#
_entry.id   AF-A0AAV9M3R1-F1
#
_cell.length_a   1.000
_cell.length_b   1.000
_cell.length_c   1.000
_cell.angle_alpha   90.00
_cell.angle_beta   90.00
_cell.angle_gamma   90.00
#
_symmetry.space_group_name_H-M   'P 1'
#
loop_
_entity.id
_entity.type
_entity.pdbx_description
1 polymer ?
#
loop_
_entity_poly.entity_id
_entity_poly.type
_entity_poly.pdbx_seq_one_letter_code
_entity_poly.pdbx_strand_id
1 'polypeptide(L)'
;MRKKTTENFCEYAIRWREQAARVKPPMKEFEMIDVFLQGQEPGYFHYLLSIVVKTFATVIKIGEMVENGIKSGKIVTQAALKATTHVIKNGSGNLGGQKMKEDVANVMSDTQIGPRGPIY
;
A
#
# COMPACT_ATOMS: atom_id res chain seq x y z
N MET A 1 18.30 -18.04 7.10
CA MET A 1 18.77 -19.44 7.12
C MET A 1 17.53 -20.33 7.02
N ARG A 2 17.54 -21.43 6.25
CA ARG A 2 16.41 -22.38 6.19
C ARG A 2 16.64 -23.58 7.11
N LYS A 3 15.54 -24.19 7.57
CA LYS A 3 15.54 -25.44 8.32
C LYS A 3 16.03 -26.59 7.43
N LYS A 4 16.90 -27.44 7.96
CA LYS A 4 17.38 -28.67 7.31
C LYS A 4 16.37 -29.80 7.51
N THR A 5 16.39 -30.79 6.63
CA THR A 5 15.56 -31.99 6.75
C THR A 5 16.01 -32.91 7.89
N THR A 6 17.28 -32.84 8.27
CA THR A 6 17.91 -33.68 9.30
C THR A 6 17.80 -33.14 10.73
N GLU A 7 17.35 -31.90 10.91
CA GLU A 7 17.24 -31.27 12.23
C GLU A 7 15.77 -31.12 12.63
N ASN A 8 15.49 -31.17 13.92
CA ASN A 8 14.18 -30.82 14.46
C ASN A 8 14.02 -29.29 14.57
N PHE A 9 12.82 -28.82 14.91
CA PHE A 9 12.55 -27.38 14.96
C PHE A 9 13.34 -26.65 16.06
N CYS A 10 13.56 -27.30 17.21
CA CYS A 10 14.29 -26.70 18.33
C CYS A 10 15.77 -26.50 17.98
N GLU A 11 16.40 -27.52 17.40
CA GLU A 11 17.78 -27.46 16.89
C GLU A 11 17.95 -26.36 15.84
N TYR A 12 16.98 -26.26 14.92
CA TYR A 12 16.94 -25.18 13.93
C TYR A 12 16.86 -23.80 14.59
N ALA A 13 15.95 -23.62 15.56
CA ALA A 13 15.74 -22.34 16.23
C ALA A 13 16.98 -21.89 17.02
N ILE A 14 17.65 -22.83 17.72
CA ILE A 14 18.91 -22.57 18.43
C ILE A 14 19.99 -22.14 17.44
N ARG A 15 20.22 -22.92 16.38
CA ARG A 15 21.22 -22.62 15.35
C ARG A 15 20.96 -21.30 14.64
N TRP A 16 19.70 -20.98 14.37
CA TRP A 16 19.33 -19.71 13.77
C TRP A 16 19.63 -18.54 14.73
N ARG A 17 19.26 -18.68 16.01
CA ARG A 17 19.52 -17.66 17.05
C ARG A 17 21.02 -17.43 17.25
N GLU A 18 21.83 -18.48 17.27
CA GLU A 18 23.29 -18.38 17.33
C GLU A 18 23.84 -17.58 16.15
N GLN A 19 23.30 -17.78 14.95
CA GLN A 19 23.71 -17.01 13.77
C GLN A 19 23.24 -15.55 13.84
N ALA A 20 22.03 -15.30 14.33
CA ALA A 20 21.49 -13.95 14.51
C ALA A 20 22.29 -13.17 15.57
N ALA A 21 22.77 -13.81 16.63
CA ALA A 21 23.59 -13.18 17.67
C ALA A 21 24.95 -12.66 17.16
N ARG A 22 25.39 -13.09 15.96
CA ARG A 22 26.67 -12.70 15.37
C ARG A 22 26.59 -11.41 14.52
N VAL A 23 25.38 -10.91 14.25
CA VAL A 23 25.19 -9.68 13.45
C VAL A 23 25.55 -8.44 14.26
N LYS A 24 26.04 -7.39 13.59
CA LYS A 24 26.35 -6.10 14.21
C LYS A 24 25.58 -4.96 13.52
N PRO A 25 24.87 -4.10 14.28
CA PRO A 25 24.68 -4.17 15.74
C PRO A 25 23.86 -5.40 16.17
N PRO A 26 23.96 -5.85 17.44
CA PRO A 26 23.15 -6.95 17.95
C PRO A 26 21.66 -6.66 17.78
N MET A 27 20.92 -7.65 17.30
CA MET A 27 19.48 -7.55 17.06
C MET A 27 18.71 -7.66 18.38
N LYS A 28 17.66 -6.87 18.56
CA LYS A 28 16.79 -6.96 19.75
C LYS A 28 15.90 -8.21 19.66
N GLU A 29 15.42 -8.71 20.79
CA GLU A 29 14.60 -9.95 20.83
C GLU A 29 13.38 -9.89 19.91
N PHE A 30 12.66 -8.75 19.87
CA PHE A 30 11.49 -8.60 18.99
C PHE A 30 11.85 -8.60 17.49
N GLU A 31 13.00 -8.03 17.13
CA GLU A 31 13.50 -8.03 15.75
C GLU A 31 13.95 -9.46 15.37
N MET A 32 14.58 -10.18 16.30
CA MET A 32 14.93 -11.59 16.10
C MET A 32 13.69 -12.45 15.85
N ILE A 33 12.63 -12.23 16.62
CA ILE A 33 11.36 -12.93 16.45
C ILE A 33 10.79 -12.60 15.05
N ASP A 34 10.71 -11.33 14.67
CA ASP A 34 10.16 -10.91 13.37
C ASP A 34 10.91 -11.54 12.19
N VAL A 35 12.24 -11.41 12.16
CA VAL A 35 13.07 -11.98 11.08
C VAL A 35 13.05 -13.52 11.09
N PHE A 36 12.99 -14.14 12.27
CA PHE A 36 12.85 -15.60 12.38
C PHE A 36 11.53 -16.08 11.78
N LEU A 37 10.42 -15.34 12.01
CA LEU A 37 9.10 -15.67 11.47
C LEU A 37 9.00 -15.47 9.97
N GLN A 38 9.59 -14.39 9.44
CA GLN A 38 9.65 -14.14 7.99
C GLN A 38 10.39 -15.24 7.21
N GLY A 39 11.30 -15.96 7.89
CA GLY A 39 12.04 -17.09 7.31
C GLY A 39 11.33 -18.44 7.36
N GLN A 40 10.13 -18.53 7.93
CA GLN A 40 9.35 -19.77 7.99
C GLN A 40 8.46 -19.95 6.75
N GLU A 41 7.96 -21.16 6.54
CA GLU A 41 6.95 -21.44 5.51
C GLU A 41 5.71 -20.54 5.72
N PRO A 42 5.07 -20.02 4.66
CA PRO A 42 3.93 -19.09 4.77
C PRO A 42 2.78 -19.59 5.66
N GLY A 43 2.61 -20.91 5.80
CA GLY A 43 1.60 -21.51 6.68
C GLY A 43 1.99 -21.54 8.17
N TYR A 44 3.26 -21.40 8.51
CA TYR A 44 3.76 -21.50 9.90
C TYR A 44 3.28 -20.33 10.78
N PHE A 45 3.17 -19.14 10.19
CA PHE A 45 2.64 -17.96 10.87
C PHE A 45 1.17 -18.15 11.30
N HIS A 46 0.36 -18.82 10.48
CA HIS A 46 -1.03 -19.15 10.82
C HIS A 46 -1.12 -20.11 12.00
N TYR A 47 -0.22 -21.11 12.08
CA TYR A 47 -0.13 -22.01 13.24
C TYR A 47 0.30 -21.28 14.52
N LEU A 48 1.30 -20.40 14.44
CA LEU A 48 1.72 -19.62 15.61
C LEU A 48 0.64 -18.63 16.07
N LEU A 49 -0.04 -17.95 15.15
CA LEU A 49 -1.22 -17.14 15.48
C LEU A 49 -2.29 -17.98 16.17
N SER A 50 -2.59 -19.17 15.64
CA SER A 50 -3.50 -20.12 16.29
C SER A 50 -3.06 -20.50 17.71
N ILE A 51 -1.76 -20.58 17.98
CA ILE A 51 -1.21 -20.90 19.30
C ILE A 51 -1.21 -19.68 20.24
N VAL A 52 -0.99 -18.47 19.71
CA VAL A 52 -0.95 -17.21 20.48
C VAL A 52 -2.37 -16.76 20.85
N VAL A 53 -3.33 -17.00 19.96
CA VAL A 53 -4.74 -16.65 20.16
C VAL A 53 -5.46 -17.80 20.87
N LYS A 54 -5.13 -17.99 22.16
CA LYS A 54 -5.66 -19.09 23.00
C LYS A 54 -7.08 -18.85 23.53
N THR A 55 -7.55 -17.61 23.52
CA THR A 55 -8.83 -17.22 24.10
C THR A 55 -9.60 -16.29 23.19
N PHE A 56 -10.93 -16.35 23.27
CA PHE A 56 -11.81 -15.45 22.54
C PHE A 56 -11.56 -13.98 22.91
N ALA A 57 -11.18 -13.70 24.17
CA ALA A 57 -10.79 -12.35 24.60
C ALA A 57 -9.57 -11.82 23.83
N THR A 58 -8.58 -12.66 23.54
CA THR A 58 -7.42 -12.28 22.72
C THR A 58 -7.83 -12.00 21.26
N VAL A 59 -8.78 -12.77 20.71
CA VAL A 59 -9.35 -12.52 19.37
C VAL A 59 -10.00 -11.14 19.31
N ILE A 60 -10.85 -10.81 20.27
CA ILE A 60 -11.55 -9.52 20.33
C ILE A 60 -10.55 -8.37 20.38
N LYS A 61 -9.55 -8.45 21.26
CA LYS A 61 -8.52 -7.41 21.40
C LYS A 61 -7.72 -7.19 20.11
N ILE A 62 -7.34 -8.27 19.41
CA ILE A 62 -6.64 -8.18 18.13
C ILE A 62 -7.57 -7.59 17.06
N GLY A 63 -8.84 -8.00 17.02
CA GLY A 63 -9.85 -7.46 16.12
C GLY A 63 -10.03 -5.95 16.27
N GLU A 64 -10.19 -5.48 17.51
CA GLU A 64 -10.29 -4.05 17.83
C GLU A 64 -9.04 -3.27 17.41
N MET A 65 -7.85 -3.83 17.65
CA MET A 65 -6.59 -3.20 17.21
C MET A 65 -6.50 -3.07 15.69
N VAL A 66 -6.90 -4.09 14.95
CA VAL A 66 -6.93 -4.06 13.47
C VAL A 66 -7.94 -3.05 12.96
N GLU A 67 -9.15 -3.03 13.52
CA GLU A 67 -10.20 -2.07 13.15
C GLU A 67 -9.75 -0.63 13.40
N ASN A 68 -9.16 -0.36 14.58
CA ASN A 68 -8.60 0.94 14.91
C ASN A 68 -7.42 1.33 14.01
N GLY A 69 -6.58 0.37 13.62
CA GLY A 69 -5.49 0.57 12.66
C GLY A 69 -6.00 0.96 11.26
N ILE A 70 -7.10 0.36 10.80
CA ILE A 70 -7.76 0.72 9.54
C ILE A 70 -8.38 2.12 9.64
N LYS A 71 -9.15 2.38 10.71
CA LYS A 71 -9.78 3.69 10.95
C LYS A 71 -8.76 4.83 11.04
N SER A 72 -7.60 4.58 11.65
CA SER A 72 -6.52 5.57 11.77
C SER A 72 -5.59 5.66 10.55
N GLY A 73 -5.83 4.87 9.49
CA GLY A 73 -5.01 4.85 8.28
C GLY A 73 -3.62 4.23 8.45
N LYS A 74 -3.31 3.66 9.62
CA LYS A 74 -2.04 2.96 9.91
C LYS A 74 -1.96 1.59 9.22
N ILE A 75 -3.10 0.99 8.91
CA ILE A 75 -3.22 -0.28 8.19
C ILE A 75 -4.01 -0.04 6.91
N VAL A 76 -3.41 -0.36 5.77
CA VAL A 76 -4.06 -0.26 4.46
C VAL A 76 -4.71 -1.60 4.11
N THR A 77 -5.98 -1.57 3.73
CA THR A 77 -6.72 -2.78 3.34
C THR A 77 -6.32 -3.24 1.94
N GLN A 78 -6.44 -4.55 1.67
CA GLN A 78 -6.14 -5.09 0.34
C GLN A 78 -7.04 -4.48 -0.76
N ALA A 79 -8.29 -4.14 -0.43
CA ALA A 79 -9.20 -3.46 -1.34
C ALA A 79 -8.68 -2.07 -1.72
N ALA A 80 -8.20 -1.31 -0.73
CA ALA A 80 -7.58 0.00 -0.97
C ALA A 80 -6.30 -0.13 -1.81
N LEU A 81 -5.45 -1.12 -1.53
CA LEU A 81 -4.25 -1.39 -2.36
C LEU A 81 -4.61 -1.73 -3.81
N LYS A 82 -5.61 -2.59 -4.04
CA LYS A 82 -6.07 -2.95 -5.38
C LYS A 82 -6.67 -1.75 -6.13
N ALA A 83 -7.43 -0.90 -5.44
CA ALA A 83 -7.98 0.32 -6.01
C ALA A 83 -6.88 1.29 -6.46
N THR A 84 -5.86 1.51 -5.61
CA THR A 84 -4.69 2.33 -5.96
C THR A 84 -3.93 1.76 -7.16
N THR A 85 -3.72 0.44 -7.21
CA THR A 85 -3.04 -0.20 -8.35
C THR A 85 -3.84 -0.06 -9.66
N HIS A 86 -5.17 -0.15 -9.61
CA HIS A 86 -6.02 0.06 -10.79
C HIS A 86 -5.99 1.52 -11.26
N VAL A 87 -5.98 2.48 -10.34
CA VAL A 87 -5.82 3.92 -10.65
C VAL A 87 -4.47 4.19 -11.31
N ILE A 88 -3.38 3.59 -10.82
CA ILE A 88 -2.04 3.75 -11.42
C ILE A 88 -1.97 3.10 -12.81
N LYS A 89 -2.56 1.90 -12.99
CA LYS A 89 -2.55 1.19 -14.27
C LYS A 89 -3.41 1.87 -15.34
N ASN A 90 -4.53 2.46 -14.95
CA ASN A 90 -5.46 3.14 -15.86
C ASN A 90 -5.19 4.65 -15.97
N GLY A 91 -4.29 5.20 -15.14
CA GLY A 91 -3.76 6.56 -15.22
C GLY A 91 -2.74 6.78 -16.35
N SER A 92 -2.38 5.73 -17.10
CA SER A 92 -1.71 5.86 -18.40
C SER A 92 -2.70 6.29 -19.50
N GLY A 93 -3.54 7.28 -19.20
CA GLY A 93 -4.34 7.99 -20.19
C GLY A 93 -3.52 9.18 -20.68
N ASN A 94 -3.15 9.15 -21.96
CA ASN A 94 -2.56 10.23 -22.76
C ASN A 94 -2.53 11.61 -22.07
N LEU A 95 -1.33 12.05 -21.69
CA LEU A 95 -0.96 13.48 -21.66
C LEU A 95 -0.81 13.95 -23.12
N GLY A 96 -1.94 14.03 -23.82
CA GLY A 96 -2.06 14.66 -25.12
C GLY A 96 -2.06 16.18 -24.95
N GLY A 97 -0.86 16.75 -24.93
CA GLY A 97 -0.49 18.13 -25.22
C GLY A 97 -1.57 19.21 -25.11
N GLN A 98 -1.39 20.07 -24.11
CA GLN A 98 -1.79 21.47 -24.23
C GLN A 98 -1.29 22.04 -25.56
N LYS A 99 -2.15 22.72 -26.31
CA LYS A 99 -1.71 23.70 -27.30
C LYS A 99 -2.63 24.91 -27.26
N MET A 100 -2.22 25.89 -26.45
CA MET A 100 -2.53 27.30 -26.68
C MET A 100 -2.08 27.68 -28.10
N LYS A 101 -2.95 28.40 -28.82
CA LYS A 101 -2.57 29.28 -29.92
C LYS A 101 -3.50 30.51 -29.93
N GLU A 102 -3.06 31.55 -29.24
CA GLU A 102 -3.20 32.96 -29.67
C GLU A 102 -2.19 33.13 -30.85
N ASP A 103 -2.35 33.95 -31.90
CA ASP A 103 -3.13 35.16 -32.11
C ASP A 103 -3.16 35.58 -33.62
N VAL A 104 -4.19 36.36 -33.98
CA VAL A 104 -4.27 37.47 -34.97
C VAL A 104 -4.18 37.20 -36.50
N ALA A 105 -5.30 37.47 -37.22
CA ALA A 105 -5.45 38.63 -38.14
C ALA A 105 -6.65 38.52 -39.11
N ASN A 106 -7.49 39.57 -39.14
CA ASN A 106 -8.18 40.20 -40.31
C ASN A 106 -9.21 39.36 -41.11
N VAL A 107 -10.42 39.80 -41.49
CA VAL A 107 -10.96 41.13 -41.87
C VAL A 107 -12.45 41.15 -41.55
N MET A 108 -12.89 42.24 -40.93
CA MET A 108 -14.27 42.67 -40.79
C MET A 108 -14.64 43.46 -42.06
N SER A 109 -15.66 43.02 -42.80
CA SER A 109 -16.25 43.83 -43.87
C SER A 109 -17.36 44.69 -43.29
N ASP A 110 -17.03 45.95 -43.05
CA ASP A 110 -18.00 47.02 -42.82
C ASP A 110 -18.90 47.19 -44.04
N THR A 111 -20.22 47.24 -43.83
CA THR A 111 -21.08 48.12 -44.61
C THR A 111 -22.18 48.64 -43.71
N GLN A 112 -22.02 49.91 -43.37
CA GLN A 112 -22.87 50.72 -42.50
C GLN A 112 -23.96 51.41 -43.34
N ILE A 113 -25.23 51.16 -43.01
CA ILE A 113 -26.38 52.01 -43.38
C ILE A 113 -27.34 51.87 -42.19
N GLY A 114 -27.38 52.75 -41.19
CA GLY A 114 -27.82 54.15 -41.21
C GLY A 114 -29.11 54.23 -40.35
N PRO A 115 -29.19 55.07 -39.30
CA PRO A 115 -30.31 55.02 -38.35
C PRO A 115 -31.46 55.93 -38.80
N ARG A 116 -32.72 55.54 -38.51
CA ARG A 116 -33.89 56.43 -38.34
C ARG A 116 -35.14 55.59 -38.05
N GLY A 117 -35.71 55.71 -36.84
CA GLY A 117 -37.18 55.68 -36.69
C GLY A 117 -37.73 57.10 -36.93
N PRO A 118 -39.02 57.42 -36.64
CA PRO A 118 -40.21 56.58 -36.40
C PRO A 118 -41.46 57.04 -37.23
N ILE A 119 -42.68 56.65 -36.78
CA ILE A 119 -44.05 57.19 -37.03
C ILE A 119 -44.73 56.62 -38.29
N TYR A 120 -45.94 56.01 -38.29
CA TYR A 120 -47.17 56.15 -37.48
C TYR A 120 -47.63 54.84 -36.82
#